data_AF-A0A0D2ELB9-F1
#
_entry.id   AF-A0A0D2ELB9-F1
#
_cell.length_a   1.000
_cell.length_b   1.000
_cell.length_c   1.000
_cell.angle_alpha   90.00
_cell.angle_beta   90.00
_cell.angle_gamma   90.00
#
_symmetry.space_group_name_H-M   'P 1'
#
loop_
_entity.id
_entity.type
_entity.pdbx_description
1 polymer ?
#
loop_
_entity_poly.entity_id
_entity_poly.type
_entity_poly.pdbx_seq_one_letter_code
_entity_poly.pdbx_strand_id
1 'polypeptide(L)'
;MARPRRTSSNLGGDPRGDTSAPALATMAARPTSANEKDAKPHLKRRKARSAFHKWKQISLRHTWLNPLILTVAILVAYYINPGEQNPFHKAIFLSYNLGPDYLGGPDMYGKGKADIAFVAFYTIVLSFTREFLMQRLIRPIAIRCGIKKRAKQSRFMEQVYTAIYFGIFGPFGLYVMSKGTLWYFNTTAMFEGFPHRKHEGVFKAYYLLQAAYWAQQALVLMLQLEKPRKDFKELVFHHIVTLSLIALSYRFHFAKMGIAVYITHDISDFFLATSKTLNYLDSIIVGPYYFLFMCVWIYLRHWINLRILWATLTEFRTVGPYELDWETQQYKCWISQIITFALLASLQAVNLFWLFLILRIAKNFVFSNVRADERSEDEDEDEEIEDAPSEGKKASENGKIAGGKPVVLVNGEPVESVSTSDGVRERKRKS
;
A
#
# COMPACT_ATOMS: atom_id res chain seq x y z
N MET A 1 37.82 11.19 -61.93
CA MET A 1 36.39 11.37 -62.25
C MET A 1 35.60 10.57 -61.22
N ALA A 2 35.03 11.21 -60.21
CA ALA A 2 33.65 11.73 -60.16
C ALA A 2 32.64 10.67 -59.60
N ARG A 3 32.19 10.96 -58.37
CA ARG A 3 31.13 10.38 -57.49
C ARG A 3 29.74 10.24 -58.19
N PRO A 4 28.65 9.61 -57.63
CA PRO A 4 28.25 9.64 -56.19
C PRO A 4 27.34 8.50 -55.58
N ARG A 5 27.25 8.53 -54.22
CA ARG A 5 26.09 8.37 -53.28
C ARG A 5 25.22 7.08 -53.30
N ARG A 6 24.76 6.52 -52.15
CA ARG A 6 23.98 7.20 -51.08
C ARG A 6 23.76 6.31 -49.83
N THR A 7 23.98 6.84 -48.62
CA THR A 7 23.19 6.67 -47.35
C THR A 7 23.82 7.57 -46.27
N SER A 8 23.27 8.78 -46.04
CA SER A 8 22.49 9.19 -44.85
C SER A 8 23.27 9.04 -43.52
N SER A 9 24.11 10.02 -43.17
CA SER A 9 23.79 11.21 -42.35
C SER A 9 23.88 10.94 -40.83
N ASN A 10 25.09 11.18 -40.31
CA ASN A 10 25.35 11.53 -38.91
C ASN A 10 24.91 12.98 -38.63
N LEU A 11 24.18 13.18 -37.54
CA LEU A 11 24.49 14.11 -36.43
C LEU A 11 23.19 14.59 -35.76
N GLY A 12 23.17 14.45 -34.44
CA GLY A 12 22.15 15.04 -33.56
C GLY A 12 22.09 14.28 -32.25
N GLY A 13 22.99 14.61 -31.32
CA GLY A 13 23.13 13.95 -30.04
C GLY A 13 21.84 14.00 -29.21
N ASP A 14 21.50 12.84 -28.65
CA ASP A 14 20.43 12.65 -27.68
C ASP A 14 21.02 12.89 -26.27
N PRO A 15 20.48 13.80 -25.44
CA PRO A 15 20.94 13.99 -24.08
C PRO A 15 20.46 12.80 -23.23
N ARG A 16 21.36 11.84 -22.98
CA ARG A 16 21.16 10.84 -21.94
C ARG A 16 21.07 11.52 -20.58
N GLY A 17 19.85 11.72 -20.09
CA GLY A 17 19.58 11.92 -18.68
C GLY A 17 19.76 10.60 -17.95
N ASP A 18 20.93 10.40 -17.35
CA ASP A 18 21.16 9.34 -16.36
C ASP A 18 20.30 9.64 -15.12
N THR A 19 19.10 9.07 -15.05
CA THR A 19 18.37 8.88 -13.79
C THR A 19 18.45 7.42 -13.36
N SER A 20 19.67 6.92 -13.18
CA SER A 20 19.92 5.73 -12.36
C SER A 20 20.19 6.19 -10.93
N ALA A 21 19.13 6.70 -10.27
CA ALA A 21 19.19 6.91 -8.83
C ALA A 21 18.98 5.55 -8.13
N PRO A 22 19.99 5.00 -7.43
CA PRO A 22 19.80 3.76 -6.69
C PRO A 22 18.88 4.02 -5.49
N ALA A 23 18.01 3.05 -5.18
CA ALA A 23 17.19 3.07 -3.97
C ALA A 23 18.09 3.17 -2.72
N LEU A 24 17.59 3.82 -1.66
CA LEU A 24 18.33 4.09 -0.41
C LEU A 24 18.90 2.81 0.26
N ALA A 25 18.45 1.62 -0.17
CA ALA A 25 18.86 0.32 0.33
C ALA A 25 20.21 -0.19 -0.22
N THR A 26 20.70 0.30 -1.37
CA THR A 26 21.84 -0.31 -2.08
C THR A 26 23.16 0.47 -2.02
N MET A 27 23.26 1.57 -1.28
CA MET A 27 24.51 2.33 -1.14
C MET A 27 25.45 1.73 -0.08
N ALA A 28 26.31 0.79 -0.48
CA ALA A 28 27.46 0.36 0.33
C ALA A 28 28.67 1.28 0.09
N ALA A 29 29.01 2.11 1.07
CA ALA A 29 30.18 3.00 1.00
C ALA A 29 31.48 2.28 1.39
N ARG A 30 32.46 2.21 0.47
CA ARG A 30 33.86 1.85 0.77
C ARG A 30 34.60 3.06 1.37
N PRO A 31 35.48 2.90 2.38
CA PRO A 31 36.31 3.99 2.88
C PRO A 31 37.66 4.03 2.15
N THR A 32 38.04 5.19 1.61
CA THR A 32 39.41 5.51 1.23
C THR A 32 40.10 6.26 2.38
N SER A 33 41.35 5.89 2.64
CA SER A 33 42.23 6.44 3.67
C SER A 33 42.92 7.73 3.19
N ALA A 34 42.93 8.77 4.02
CA ALA A 34 43.96 9.82 3.97
C ALA A 34 44.04 10.62 5.30
N ASN A 35 45.30 10.71 5.76
CA ASN A 35 45.97 11.38 6.88
C ASN A 35 45.29 12.43 7.79
N GLU A 36 45.70 12.32 9.06
CA GLU A 36 45.52 13.24 10.18
C GLU A 36 46.43 14.48 10.09
N LYS A 37 45.86 15.65 10.41
CA LYS A 37 46.39 16.65 11.36
C LYS A 37 45.41 17.83 11.47
N ASP A 38 44.57 17.79 12.52
CA ASP A 38 44.10 18.93 13.32
C ASP A 38 42.92 18.49 14.20
N ALA A 39 43.24 18.20 15.47
CA ALA A 39 42.31 17.70 16.44
C ALA A 39 41.86 18.83 17.38
N LYS A 40 40.58 19.22 17.26
CA LYS A 40 39.59 19.51 18.32
C LYS A 40 38.53 20.52 17.82
N PRO A 41 37.66 20.08 16.88
CA PRO A 41 36.23 19.95 17.20
C PRO A 41 35.60 18.66 16.63
N HIS A 42 36.41 17.75 16.08
CA HIS A 42 35.94 16.62 15.29
C HIS A 42 35.35 15.45 16.10
N LEU A 43 35.64 15.34 17.40
CA LEU A 43 35.22 14.21 18.25
C LEU A 43 33.71 14.18 18.55
N LYS A 44 33.08 15.33 18.86
CA LYS A 44 31.63 15.41 19.08
C LYS A 44 30.84 15.14 17.80
N ARG A 45 31.30 15.69 16.67
CA ARG A 45 30.71 15.48 15.33
C ARG A 45 30.84 14.03 14.84
N ARG A 46 31.96 13.36 15.14
CA ARG A 46 32.18 11.93 14.81
C ARG A 46 31.33 10.98 15.66
N LYS A 47 31.14 11.27 16.96
CA LYS A 47 30.22 10.51 17.83
C LYS A 47 28.75 10.71 17.43
N ALA A 48 28.34 11.95 17.12
CA ALA A 48 26.98 12.24 16.64
C ALA A 48 26.69 11.57 15.28
N ARG A 49 27.64 11.59 14.34
CA ARG A 49 27.54 10.82 13.08
C ARG A 49 27.44 9.32 13.34
N SER A 50 28.18 8.77 14.30
CA SER A 50 28.09 7.35 14.68
C SER A 50 26.73 7.00 15.31
N ALA A 51 26.19 7.85 16.19
CA ALA A 51 24.87 7.66 16.78
C ALA A 51 23.74 7.79 15.74
N PHE A 52 23.82 8.77 14.84
CA PHE A 52 22.87 8.93 13.74
C PHE A 52 22.90 7.76 12.77
N HIS A 53 24.08 7.24 12.41
CA HIS A 53 24.18 6.04 11.58
C HIS A 53 23.60 4.81 12.27
N LYS A 54 23.87 4.62 13.58
CA LYS A 54 23.25 3.54 14.37
C LYS A 54 21.74 3.68 14.44
N TRP A 55 21.23 4.89 14.69
CA TRP A 55 19.80 5.19 14.70
C TRP A 55 19.16 4.90 13.35
N LYS A 56 19.77 5.40 12.26
CA LYS A 56 19.31 5.15 10.88
C LYS A 56 19.26 3.65 10.60
N GLN A 57 20.28 2.89 11.00
CA GLN A 57 20.33 1.45 10.80
C GLN A 57 19.25 0.70 11.61
N ILE A 58 19.01 1.11 12.86
CA ILE A 58 17.95 0.55 13.71
C ILE A 58 16.57 0.90 13.15
N SER A 59 16.37 2.14 12.72
CA SER A 59 15.14 2.66 12.13
C SER A 59 14.80 1.98 10.81
N LEU A 60 15.79 1.70 9.95
CA LEU A 60 15.60 0.94 8.72
C LEU A 60 15.33 -0.54 8.99
N ARG A 61 15.90 -1.11 10.07
CA ARG A 61 15.63 -2.49 10.48
C ARG A 61 14.25 -2.67 11.13
N HIS A 62 13.79 -1.66 11.87
CA HIS A 62 12.50 -1.64 12.57
C HIS A 62 11.75 -0.38 12.16
N THR A 63 11.13 -0.43 10.99
CA THR A 63 10.35 0.69 10.41
C THR A 63 9.23 1.19 11.33
N TRP A 64 8.66 0.32 12.18
CA TRP A 64 7.64 0.70 13.19
C TRP A 64 8.18 1.60 14.31
N LEU A 65 9.49 1.68 14.51
CA LEU A 65 10.10 2.41 15.62
C LEU A 65 9.89 3.92 15.51
N ASN A 66 10.06 4.52 14.32
CA ASN A 66 9.88 5.98 14.18
C ASN A 66 8.43 6.42 14.40
N PRO A 67 7.41 5.79 13.78
CA PRO A 67 6.02 6.13 14.05
C PRO A 67 5.61 5.85 15.50
N LEU A 68 6.17 4.80 16.13
CA LEU A 68 5.94 4.53 17.55
C LEU A 68 6.46 5.65 18.44
N ILE A 69 7.71 6.09 18.23
CA ILE A 69 8.30 7.17 19.02
C ILE A 69 7.49 8.45 18.89
N LEU A 70 7.06 8.78 17.67
CA LEU A 70 6.23 9.96 17.44
C LEU A 70 4.88 9.85 18.15
N THR A 71 4.24 8.68 18.08
CA THR A 71 2.97 8.40 18.78
C THR A 71 3.14 8.54 20.31
N VAL A 72 4.15 7.88 20.87
CA VAL A 72 4.44 7.91 22.32
C VAL A 72 4.81 9.31 22.77
N ALA A 73 5.60 10.06 21.99
CA ALA A 73 5.96 11.43 22.31
C ALA A 73 4.73 12.34 22.41
N ILE A 74 3.77 12.20 21.49
CA ILE A 74 2.51 12.96 21.52
C ILE A 74 1.66 12.56 22.72
N LEU A 75 1.54 11.26 23.00
CA LEU A 75 0.78 10.76 24.16
C LEU A 75 1.40 11.19 25.50
N VAL A 76 2.72 11.18 25.62
CA VAL A 76 3.45 11.66 26.81
C VAL A 76 3.27 13.16 26.96
N ALA A 77 3.38 13.94 25.87
CA ALA A 77 3.14 15.38 25.91
C ALA A 77 1.70 15.73 26.30
N TYR A 78 0.73 14.89 25.95
CA TYR A 78 -0.63 14.99 26.47
C TYR A 78 -0.71 14.66 27.97
N TYR A 79 -0.10 13.55 28.39
CA TYR A 79 -0.15 13.08 29.78
C TYR A 79 0.52 14.05 30.78
N ILE A 80 1.55 14.79 30.35
CA ILE A 80 2.22 15.81 31.19
C ILE A 80 1.27 16.95 31.56
N ASN A 81 0.34 17.31 30.68
CA ASN A 81 -0.66 18.34 30.95
C ASN A 81 -2.03 17.88 30.40
N PRO A 82 -2.74 17.00 31.13
CA PRO A 82 -3.99 16.43 30.65
C PRO A 82 -5.10 17.49 30.71
N GLY A 83 -5.84 17.65 29.62
CA GLY A 83 -6.98 18.54 29.54
C GLY A 83 -7.17 19.19 28.18
N GLU A 84 -8.30 19.86 27.99
CA GLU A 84 -8.69 20.50 26.72
C GLU A 84 -7.79 21.68 26.32
N GLN A 85 -7.08 22.25 27.29
CA GLN A 85 -6.09 23.31 27.10
C GLN A 85 -4.88 22.83 26.28
N ASN A 86 -4.61 21.52 26.30
CA ASN A 86 -3.46 20.94 25.60
C ASN A 86 -3.72 20.89 24.09
N PRO A 87 -2.81 21.38 23.23
CA PRO A 87 -2.97 21.31 21.78
C PRO A 87 -3.13 19.87 21.26
N PHE A 88 -2.56 18.87 21.96
CA PHE A 88 -2.67 17.46 21.58
C PHE A 88 -4.02 16.83 21.94
N HIS A 89 -4.82 17.44 22.82
CA HIS A 89 -6.17 16.95 23.12
C HIS A 89 -7.02 16.84 21.86
N LYS A 90 -6.92 17.85 20.98
CA LYS A 90 -7.63 17.94 19.70
C LYS A 90 -7.19 16.89 18.67
N ALA A 91 -6.02 16.29 18.88
CA ALA A 91 -5.47 15.25 18.03
C ALA A 91 -5.88 13.84 18.51
N ILE A 92 -6.05 13.66 19.83
CA ILE A 92 -6.37 12.37 20.45
C ILE A 92 -7.90 12.16 20.52
N PHE A 93 -8.65 13.20 20.85
CA PHE A 93 -10.10 13.13 21.05
C PHE A 93 -10.88 13.87 19.96
N LEU A 94 -12.12 13.44 19.74
CA LEU A 94 -13.04 14.12 18.84
C LEU A 94 -13.26 15.56 19.31
N SER A 95 -13.05 16.51 18.40
CA SER A 95 -13.29 17.92 18.66
C SER A 95 -14.74 18.31 18.34
N TYR A 96 -15.21 19.44 18.91
CA TYR A 96 -16.51 20.06 18.62
C TYR A 96 -17.73 19.25 19.11
N ASN A 97 -17.73 18.82 20.37
CA ASN A 97 -18.92 18.24 21.00
C ASN A 97 -19.99 19.33 21.17
N LEU A 98 -21.21 19.08 20.67
CA LEU A 98 -22.37 19.96 20.77
C LEU A 98 -23.38 19.46 21.81
N GLY A 99 -23.14 18.30 22.42
CA GLY A 99 -24.07 17.61 23.29
C GLY A 99 -25.15 16.83 22.52
N PRO A 100 -26.09 16.19 23.24
CA PRO A 100 -27.16 15.43 22.63
C PRO A 100 -28.31 16.32 22.17
N ASP A 101 -28.95 15.96 21.05
CA ASP A 101 -30.09 16.70 20.48
C ASP A 101 -31.38 16.61 21.32
N TYR A 102 -31.51 15.56 22.12
CA TYR A 102 -32.63 15.31 23.02
C TYR A 102 -32.13 14.62 24.29
N LEU A 103 -32.90 14.72 25.38
CA LEU A 103 -32.56 14.10 26.66
C LEU A 103 -32.33 12.59 26.51
N GLY A 104 -31.11 12.12 26.82
CA GLY A 104 -30.71 10.71 26.69
C GLY A 104 -30.29 10.27 25.29
N GLY A 105 -30.24 11.19 24.32
CA GLY A 105 -29.73 10.91 22.97
C GLY A 105 -28.20 10.81 22.91
N PRO A 106 -27.63 10.37 21.78
CA PRO A 106 -26.18 10.31 21.59
C PRO A 106 -25.58 11.72 21.41
N ASP A 107 -24.32 11.88 21.81
CA ASP A 107 -23.57 13.12 21.62
C ASP A 107 -23.37 13.43 20.12
N MET A 108 -23.71 14.67 19.75
CA MET A 108 -23.57 15.18 18.40
C MET A 108 -22.31 16.04 18.29
N TYR A 109 -21.61 15.90 17.18
CA TYR A 109 -20.36 16.59 16.91
C TYR A 109 -20.46 17.43 15.65
N GLY A 110 -19.95 18.66 15.73
CA GLY A 110 -19.73 19.53 14.57
C GLY A 110 -18.44 19.21 13.83
N LYS A 111 -18.02 20.10 12.93
CA LYS A 111 -16.75 19.98 12.18
C LYS A 111 -15.89 21.23 12.31
N GLY A 112 -14.59 21.08 12.16
CA GLY A 112 -13.67 22.22 12.08
C GLY A 112 -12.20 21.83 11.86
N LYS A 113 -11.32 22.83 11.92
CA LYS A 113 -9.89 22.65 11.60
C LYS A 113 -9.16 21.69 12.53
N ALA A 114 -9.64 21.54 13.77
CA ALA A 114 -9.07 20.60 14.74
C ALA A 114 -9.16 19.14 14.27
N ASP A 115 -10.12 18.81 13.40
CA ASP A 115 -10.28 17.46 12.86
C ASP A 115 -9.08 17.05 11.98
N ILE A 116 -8.34 18.02 11.41
CA ILE A 116 -7.08 17.75 10.67
C ILE A 116 -6.00 17.23 11.63
N ALA A 117 -5.92 17.76 12.85
CA ALA A 117 -4.97 17.28 13.85
C ALA A 117 -5.30 15.85 14.28
N PHE A 118 -6.58 15.52 14.41
CA PHE A 118 -7.05 14.16 14.66
C PHE A 118 -6.63 13.21 13.53
N VAL A 119 -6.95 13.56 12.28
CA VAL A 119 -6.56 12.76 11.10
C VAL A 119 -5.05 12.57 11.04
N ALA A 120 -4.26 13.62 11.26
CA ALA A 120 -2.80 13.56 11.23
C ALA A 120 -2.22 12.64 12.33
N PHE A 121 -2.74 12.74 13.56
CA PHE A 121 -2.30 11.87 14.65
C PHE A 121 -2.63 10.41 14.37
N TYR A 122 -3.87 10.11 13.98
CA TYR A 122 -4.26 8.74 13.66
C TYR A 122 -3.57 8.19 12.40
N THR A 123 -3.14 9.04 11.45
CA THR A 123 -2.28 8.64 10.33
C THR A 123 -0.94 8.08 10.83
N ILE A 124 -0.35 8.71 11.86
CA ILE A 124 0.89 8.24 12.50
C ILE A 124 0.65 6.93 13.26
N VAL A 125 -0.44 6.86 14.04
CA VAL A 125 -0.83 5.66 14.79
C VAL A 125 -1.05 4.46 13.84
N LEU A 126 -1.74 4.67 12.72
CA LEU A 126 -1.97 3.64 11.71
C LEU A 126 -0.66 3.25 11.00
N SER A 127 0.25 4.20 10.76
CA SER A 127 1.58 3.90 10.22
C SER A 127 2.39 3.00 11.17
N PHE A 128 2.35 3.29 12.47
CA PHE A 128 2.92 2.41 13.50
C PHE A 128 2.27 1.02 13.46
N THR A 129 0.94 1.00 13.51
CA THR A 129 0.16 -0.24 13.60
C THR A 129 0.43 -1.14 12.39
N ARG A 130 0.44 -0.59 11.17
CA ARG A 130 0.80 -1.29 9.93
C ARG A 130 2.15 -1.96 10.04
N GLU A 131 3.20 -1.19 10.29
CA GLU A 131 4.57 -1.71 10.34
C GLU A 131 4.78 -2.72 11.47
N PHE A 132 4.15 -2.49 12.62
CA PHE A 132 4.21 -3.39 13.77
C PHE A 132 3.54 -4.73 13.45
N LEU A 133 2.30 -4.71 12.94
CA LEU A 133 1.57 -5.92 12.57
C LEU A 133 2.31 -6.69 11.48
N MET A 134 2.77 -6.02 10.42
CA MET A 134 3.51 -6.65 9.33
C MET A 134 4.77 -7.36 9.84
N GLN A 135 5.62 -6.69 10.64
CA GLN A 135 6.90 -7.26 11.07
C GLN A 135 6.81 -8.25 12.24
N ARG A 136 5.91 -7.99 13.21
CA ARG A 136 5.85 -8.77 14.46
C ARG A 136 4.82 -9.88 14.43
N LEU A 137 3.68 -9.70 13.75
CA LEU A 137 2.62 -10.71 13.71
C LEU A 137 2.58 -11.45 12.38
N ILE A 138 2.57 -10.75 11.25
CA ILE A 138 2.31 -11.38 9.96
C ILE A 138 3.56 -12.06 9.39
N ARG A 139 4.73 -11.43 9.49
CA ARG A 139 5.99 -12.02 9.03
C ARG A 139 6.27 -13.44 9.58
N PRO A 140 6.16 -13.70 10.90
CA PRO A 140 6.36 -15.07 11.40
C PRO A 140 5.29 -16.05 10.90
N ILE A 141 4.05 -15.58 10.67
CA ILE A 141 2.99 -16.40 10.05
C ILE A 141 3.37 -16.75 8.60
N ALA A 142 3.84 -15.77 7.82
CA ALA A 142 4.26 -15.99 6.43
C ALA A 142 5.38 -17.05 6.32
N ILE A 143 6.36 -17.00 7.24
CA ILE A 143 7.44 -17.99 7.32
C ILE A 143 6.90 -19.37 7.73
N ARG A 144 5.99 -19.42 8.70
CA ARG A 144 5.34 -20.67 9.14
C ARG A 144 4.49 -21.30 8.04
N CYS A 145 3.89 -20.49 7.17
CA CYS A 145 3.17 -20.92 5.99
C CYS A 145 4.09 -21.36 4.82
N GLY A 146 5.41 -21.30 4.98
CA GLY A 146 6.36 -21.83 3.99
C GLY A 146 6.68 -20.88 2.83
N ILE A 147 6.31 -19.59 2.90
CA ILE A 147 6.63 -18.61 1.86
C ILE A 147 8.11 -18.26 1.97
N LYS A 148 8.96 -18.74 1.04
CA LYS A 148 10.43 -18.57 1.12
C LYS A 148 10.95 -17.27 0.49
N LYS A 149 10.38 -16.85 -0.65
CA LYS A 149 10.81 -15.65 -1.40
C LYS A 149 10.50 -14.36 -0.65
N ARG A 150 11.47 -13.43 -0.55
CA ARG A 150 11.29 -12.18 0.21
C ARG A 150 10.28 -11.23 -0.43
N ALA A 151 10.28 -11.14 -1.76
CA ALA A 151 9.30 -10.31 -2.49
C ALA A 151 7.86 -10.80 -2.25
N LYS A 152 7.61 -12.10 -2.42
CA LYS A 152 6.33 -12.77 -2.14
C LYS A 152 5.91 -12.61 -0.67
N GLN A 153 6.85 -12.73 0.28
CA GLN A 153 6.57 -12.45 1.71
C GLN A 153 6.10 -11.01 1.94
N SER A 154 6.73 -10.01 1.32
CA SER A 154 6.31 -8.60 1.47
C SER A 154 4.89 -8.37 0.99
N ARG A 155 4.55 -8.89 -0.21
CA ARG A 155 3.21 -8.77 -0.78
C ARG A 155 2.15 -9.50 0.03
N PHE A 156 2.47 -10.71 0.48
CA PHE A 156 1.61 -11.45 1.40
C PHE A 156 1.32 -10.65 2.67
N MET A 157 2.35 -10.05 3.29
CA MET A 157 2.17 -9.22 4.48
C MET A 157 1.27 -8.01 4.21
N GLU A 158 1.43 -7.33 3.07
CA GLU A 158 0.58 -6.20 2.66
C GLU A 158 -0.90 -6.63 2.55
N GLN A 159 -1.17 -7.78 1.90
CA GLN A 159 -2.54 -8.27 1.71
C GLN A 159 -3.18 -8.71 3.03
N VAL A 160 -2.43 -9.43 3.89
CA VAL A 160 -2.95 -9.85 5.19
C VAL A 160 -3.23 -8.66 6.10
N TYR A 161 -2.36 -7.64 6.13
CA TYR A 161 -2.63 -6.41 6.88
C TYR A 161 -3.92 -5.74 6.39
N THR A 162 -4.07 -5.61 5.07
CA THR A 162 -5.27 -5.05 4.43
C THR A 162 -6.53 -5.85 4.82
N ALA A 163 -6.46 -7.18 4.82
CA ALA A 163 -7.56 -8.04 5.25
C ALA A 163 -7.89 -7.87 6.75
N ILE A 164 -6.89 -7.75 7.63
CA ILE A 164 -7.11 -7.49 9.06
C ILE A 164 -7.78 -6.14 9.26
N TYR A 165 -7.29 -5.10 8.60
CA TYR A 165 -7.84 -3.74 8.72
C TYR A 165 -9.31 -3.69 8.30
N PHE A 166 -9.63 -4.13 7.08
CA PHE A 166 -11.00 -4.11 6.58
C PHE A 166 -11.90 -5.16 7.24
N GLY A 167 -11.34 -6.24 7.78
CA GLY A 167 -12.07 -7.20 8.61
C GLY A 167 -12.61 -6.60 9.90
N ILE A 168 -11.99 -5.52 10.41
CA ILE A 168 -12.45 -4.77 11.59
C ILE A 168 -13.30 -3.57 11.15
N PHE A 169 -12.78 -2.74 10.23
CA PHE A 169 -13.43 -1.49 9.83
C PHE A 169 -14.65 -1.69 8.93
N GLY A 170 -14.74 -2.78 8.16
CA GLY A 170 -15.91 -3.10 7.34
C GLY A 170 -17.17 -3.33 8.17
N PRO A 171 -17.18 -4.30 9.12
CA PRO A 171 -18.30 -4.49 10.03
C PRO A 171 -18.60 -3.25 10.90
N PHE A 172 -17.56 -2.54 11.34
CA PHE A 172 -17.75 -1.29 12.09
C PHE A 172 -18.45 -0.21 11.24
N GLY A 173 -18.08 -0.07 9.96
CA GLY A 173 -18.77 0.83 9.03
C GLY A 173 -20.23 0.46 8.81
N LEU A 174 -20.54 -0.83 8.66
CA LEU A 174 -21.93 -1.32 8.58
C LEU A 174 -22.73 -1.00 9.85
N TYR A 175 -22.12 -1.13 11.03
CA TYR A 175 -22.72 -0.73 12.30
C TYR A 175 -22.99 0.77 12.36
N VAL A 176 -22.04 1.61 11.93
CA VAL A 176 -22.26 3.07 11.85
C VAL A 176 -23.40 3.42 10.90
N MET A 177 -23.48 2.74 9.75
CA MET A 177 -24.53 2.97 8.76
C MET A 177 -25.92 2.53 9.25
N SER A 178 -26.01 1.46 10.04
CA SER A 178 -27.29 0.95 10.56
C SER A 178 -27.95 1.85 11.59
N LYS A 179 -27.16 2.71 12.26
CA LYS A 179 -27.65 3.68 13.25
C LYS A 179 -28.40 4.85 12.62
N GLY A 180 -28.24 5.09 11.32
CA GLY A 180 -28.83 6.23 10.61
C GLY A 180 -29.79 5.84 9.50
N THR A 181 -30.35 6.84 8.84
CA THR A 181 -31.26 6.68 7.70
C THR A 181 -30.57 6.15 6.43
N LEU A 182 -29.25 5.97 6.47
CA LEU A 182 -28.43 5.47 5.36
C LEU A 182 -28.41 3.95 5.23
N TRP A 183 -29.12 3.23 6.10
CA TRP A 183 -29.15 1.78 6.07
C TRP A 183 -29.42 1.25 4.66
N TYR A 184 -28.60 0.29 4.25
CA TYR A 184 -28.65 -0.33 2.92
C TYR A 184 -28.56 0.65 1.74
N PHE A 185 -27.68 1.66 1.87
CA PHE A 185 -27.34 2.62 0.82
C PHE A 185 -28.54 3.42 0.31
N ASN A 186 -29.46 3.81 1.18
CA ASN A 186 -30.59 4.67 0.82
C ASN A 186 -30.07 6.02 0.27
N THR A 187 -30.33 6.26 -1.01
CA THR A 187 -29.82 7.44 -1.73
C THR A 187 -30.52 8.72 -1.31
N THR A 188 -31.82 8.66 -1.02
CA THR A 188 -32.60 9.82 -0.59
C THR A 188 -32.09 10.37 0.74
N ALA A 189 -31.72 9.47 1.66
CA ALA A 189 -31.13 9.83 2.95
C ALA A 189 -29.78 10.58 2.85
N MET A 190 -29.09 10.49 1.71
CA MET A 190 -27.85 11.22 1.43
C MET A 190 -28.09 12.72 1.20
N PHE A 191 -29.30 13.10 0.76
CA PHE A 191 -29.68 14.48 0.44
C PHE A 191 -30.72 15.05 1.41
N GLU A 192 -31.54 14.19 2.01
CA GLU A 192 -32.56 14.58 2.96
C GLU A 192 -31.96 15.27 4.21
N GLY A 193 -32.52 16.42 4.57
CA GLY A 193 -32.04 17.22 5.71
C GLY A 193 -30.66 17.84 5.49
N PHE A 194 -30.20 17.99 4.24
CA PHE A 194 -28.96 18.67 3.91
C PHE A 194 -29.08 20.19 4.15
N PRO A 195 -28.10 20.87 4.78
CA PRO A 195 -26.75 20.38 5.11
C PRO A 195 -26.65 19.59 6.43
N HIS A 196 -25.96 18.45 6.38
CA HIS A 196 -25.69 17.62 7.57
C HIS A 196 -24.53 18.20 8.39
N ARG A 197 -24.80 19.22 9.20
CA ARG A 197 -23.76 19.94 9.96
C ARG A 197 -23.26 19.20 11.20
N LYS A 198 -24.08 18.32 11.75
CA LYS A 198 -23.81 17.55 12.97
C LYS A 198 -23.93 16.05 12.71
N HIS A 199 -23.06 15.28 13.33
CA HIS A 199 -23.02 13.82 13.23
C HIS A 199 -22.86 13.21 14.61
N GLU A 200 -23.40 12.00 14.81
CA GLU A 200 -23.15 11.21 16.02
C GLU A 200 -21.63 10.98 16.19
N GLY A 201 -21.14 10.96 17.42
CA GLY A 201 -19.71 10.78 17.71
C GLY A 201 -19.09 9.57 17.01
N VAL A 202 -19.80 8.44 16.98
CA VAL A 202 -19.34 7.21 16.33
C VAL A 202 -19.22 7.39 14.80
N PHE A 203 -20.19 8.09 14.18
CA PHE A 203 -20.16 8.42 12.77
C PHE A 203 -18.95 9.29 12.43
N LYS A 204 -18.74 10.35 13.22
CA LYS A 204 -17.61 11.27 13.02
C LYS A 204 -16.27 10.56 13.23
N ALA A 205 -16.13 9.76 14.29
CA ALA A 205 -14.93 8.96 14.55
C ALA A 205 -14.60 8.04 13.38
N TYR A 206 -15.56 7.24 12.93
CA TYR A 206 -15.36 6.32 11.81
C TYR A 206 -14.93 7.07 10.54
N TYR A 207 -15.62 8.17 10.20
CA TYR A 207 -15.30 8.95 9.02
C TYR A 207 -13.87 9.53 9.06
N LEU A 208 -13.45 10.09 10.20
CA LEU A 208 -12.11 10.67 10.38
C LEU A 208 -11.02 9.60 10.46
N LEU A 209 -11.29 8.45 11.06
CA LEU A 209 -10.37 7.32 11.08
C LEU A 209 -10.15 6.76 9.66
N GLN A 210 -11.21 6.67 8.85
CA GLN A 210 -11.04 6.30 7.44
C GLN A 210 -10.27 7.35 6.65
N ALA A 211 -10.52 8.64 6.89
CA ALA A 211 -9.69 9.69 6.29
C ALA A 211 -8.20 9.54 6.68
N ALA A 212 -7.90 9.19 7.93
CA ALA A 212 -6.54 8.93 8.40
C ALA A 212 -5.91 7.71 7.74
N TYR A 213 -6.67 6.63 7.54
CA TYR A 213 -6.19 5.44 6.82
C TYR A 213 -5.86 5.74 5.36
N TRP A 214 -6.74 6.44 4.65
CA TRP A 214 -6.48 6.83 3.26
C TRP A 214 -5.33 7.82 3.13
N ALA A 215 -5.16 8.73 4.10
CA ALA A 215 -3.97 9.58 4.18
C ALA A 215 -2.69 8.77 4.45
N GLN A 216 -2.75 7.76 5.33
CA GLN A 216 -1.64 6.85 5.61
C GLN A 216 -1.27 6.04 4.36
N GLN A 217 -2.25 5.54 3.61
CA GLN A 217 -2.01 4.80 2.38
C GLN A 217 -1.41 5.68 1.29
N ALA A 218 -1.86 6.94 1.18
CA ALA A 218 -1.27 7.92 0.28
C ALA A 218 0.18 8.25 0.64
N LEU A 219 0.51 8.34 1.94
CA LEU A 219 1.89 8.55 2.40
C LEU A 219 2.79 7.37 2.04
N VAL A 220 2.30 6.14 2.21
CA VAL A 220 3.03 4.92 1.79
C VAL A 220 3.30 4.93 0.29
N LEU A 221 2.30 5.33 -0.51
CA LEU A 221 2.43 5.45 -1.97
C LEU A 221 3.42 6.54 -2.39
N MET A 222 3.33 7.74 -1.81
CA MET A 222 4.19 8.88 -2.16
C MET A 222 5.65 8.66 -1.76
N LEU A 223 5.88 8.03 -0.61
CA LEU A 223 7.23 7.68 -0.16
C LEU A 223 7.79 6.43 -0.85
N GLN A 224 7.04 5.82 -1.77
CA GLN A 224 7.41 4.60 -2.50
C GLN A 224 7.92 3.49 -1.55
N LEU A 225 7.27 3.37 -0.38
CA LEU A 225 7.62 2.33 0.59
C LEU A 225 7.25 0.93 0.08
N GLU A 226 6.38 0.86 -0.93
CA GLU A 226 6.04 -0.36 -1.66
C GLU A 226 6.61 -0.29 -3.09
N LYS A 227 7.13 -1.42 -3.61
CA LYS A 227 7.61 -1.52 -5.00
C LYS A 227 6.46 -1.12 -5.95
N PRO A 228 6.68 -0.18 -6.90
CA PRO A 228 5.67 0.21 -7.88
C PRO A 228 5.11 -1.01 -8.63
N ARG A 229 3.80 -0.99 -8.89
CA ARG A 229 3.08 -2.06 -9.61
C ARG A 229 2.86 -1.64 -11.07
N LYS A 230 2.52 -2.58 -11.95
CA LYS A 230 2.14 -2.29 -13.35
C LYS A 230 0.99 -1.27 -13.47
N ASP A 231 0.10 -1.23 -12.47
CA ASP A 231 -1.03 -0.31 -12.35
C ASP A 231 -0.74 0.92 -11.47
N PHE A 232 0.53 1.34 -11.34
CA PHE A 232 0.92 2.44 -10.45
C PHE A 232 0.27 3.78 -10.83
N LYS A 233 0.13 4.09 -12.13
CA LYS A 233 -0.45 5.37 -12.58
C LYS A 233 -1.93 5.46 -12.23
N GLU A 234 -2.66 4.38 -12.47
CA GLU A 234 -4.07 4.25 -12.14
C GLU A 234 -4.28 4.28 -10.63
N LEU A 235 -3.39 3.64 -9.86
CA LEU A 235 -3.39 3.69 -8.40
C LEU A 235 -3.13 5.10 -7.86
N VAL A 236 -2.20 5.86 -8.45
CA VAL A 236 -1.95 7.27 -8.07
C VAL A 236 -3.17 8.13 -8.41
N PHE A 237 -3.73 7.99 -9.61
CA PHE A 237 -4.93 8.71 -10.01
C PHE A 237 -6.11 8.41 -9.06
N HIS A 238 -6.30 7.13 -8.70
CA HIS A 238 -7.27 6.73 -7.69
C HIS A 238 -7.06 7.46 -6.36
N HIS A 239 -5.84 7.52 -5.84
CA HIS A 239 -5.57 8.22 -4.57
C HIS A 239 -5.84 9.72 -4.64
N ILE A 240 -5.58 10.36 -5.80
CA ILE A 240 -5.94 11.77 -6.00
C ILE A 240 -7.46 11.94 -5.95
N VAL A 241 -8.20 11.07 -6.64
CA VAL A 241 -9.67 11.12 -6.67
C VAL A 241 -10.28 10.83 -5.30
N THR A 242 -9.82 9.78 -4.60
CA THR A 242 -10.36 9.40 -3.29
C THR A 242 -10.03 10.43 -2.22
N LEU A 243 -8.80 10.94 -2.13
CA LEU A 243 -8.48 12.02 -1.19
C LEU A 243 -9.29 13.30 -1.47
N SER A 244 -9.52 13.61 -2.76
CA SER A 244 -10.38 14.72 -3.15
C SER A 244 -11.84 14.51 -2.72
N LEU A 245 -12.39 13.30 -2.91
CA LEU A 245 -13.74 12.94 -2.45
C LEU A 245 -13.86 13.06 -0.94
N ILE A 246 -12.88 12.56 -0.18
CA ILE A 246 -12.87 12.63 1.29
C ILE A 246 -12.82 14.09 1.75
N ALA A 247 -11.88 14.88 1.22
CA ALA A 247 -11.71 16.28 1.61
C ALA A 247 -12.95 17.12 1.27
N LEU A 248 -13.48 16.99 0.05
CA LEU A 248 -14.62 17.78 -0.41
C LEU A 248 -15.93 17.35 0.25
N SER A 249 -16.16 16.04 0.42
CA SER A 249 -17.37 15.57 1.08
C SER A 249 -17.42 15.98 2.55
N TYR A 250 -16.29 15.98 3.27
CA TYR A 250 -16.23 16.53 4.62
C TYR A 250 -16.40 18.06 4.64
N ARG A 251 -15.69 18.77 3.75
CA ARG A 251 -15.73 20.24 3.68
C ARG A 251 -17.11 20.79 3.33
N PHE A 252 -17.86 20.11 2.48
CA PHE A 252 -19.17 20.56 1.98
C PHE A 252 -20.38 19.78 2.53
N HIS A 253 -20.22 19.01 3.61
CA HIS A 253 -21.31 18.29 4.32
C HIS A 253 -21.93 17.10 3.56
N PHE A 254 -21.24 16.55 2.56
CA PHE A 254 -21.65 15.30 1.88
C PHE A 254 -21.12 14.04 2.59
N ALA A 255 -20.89 14.09 3.90
CA ALA A 255 -20.25 13.01 4.66
C ALA A 255 -21.07 11.71 4.64
N LYS A 256 -22.40 11.79 4.58
CA LYS A 256 -23.30 10.64 4.43
C LYS A 256 -23.00 9.84 3.16
N MET A 257 -22.90 10.53 2.02
CA MET A 257 -22.49 9.92 0.75
C MET A 257 -21.06 9.36 0.84
N GLY A 258 -20.15 10.07 1.53
CA GLY A 258 -18.79 9.58 1.78
C GLY A 258 -18.74 8.24 2.55
N ILE A 259 -19.56 8.07 3.60
CA ILE A 259 -19.65 6.79 4.33
C ILE A 259 -20.15 5.66 3.43
N ALA A 260 -21.16 5.91 2.60
CA ALA A 260 -21.64 4.91 1.65
C ALA A 260 -20.51 4.44 0.71
N VAL A 261 -19.71 5.39 0.20
CA VAL A 261 -18.54 5.06 -0.63
C VAL A 261 -17.49 4.29 0.17
N TYR A 262 -17.13 4.71 1.38
CA TYR A 262 -16.18 3.97 2.22
C TYR A 262 -16.59 2.51 2.43
N ILE A 263 -17.84 2.26 2.85
CA ILE A 263 -18.31 0.90 3.17
C ILE A 263 -18.27 -0.01 1.95
N THR A 264 -18.73 0.46 0.79
CA THR A 264 -18.66 -0.35 -0.44
C THR A 264 -17.22 -0.72 -0.78
N HIS A 265 -16.30 0.22 -0.58
CA HIS A 265 -14.89 0.07 -0.90
C HIS A 265 -14.21 -0.90 0.09
N ASP A 266 -14.35 -0.66 1.39
CA ASP A 266 -13.76 -1.45 2.47
C ASP A 266 -14.16 -2.93 2.39
N ILE A 267 -15.46 -3.22 2.22
CA ILE A 267 -15.95 -4.60 2.15
C ILE A 267 -15.38 -5.29 0.91
N SER A 268 -15.42 -4.64 -0.26
CA SER A 268 -14.87 -5.25 -1.47
C SER A 268 -13.34 -5.47 -1.40
N ASP A 269 -12.61 -4.57 -0.74
CA ASP A 269 -11.16 -4.66 -0.59
C ASP A 269 -10.78 -5.76 0.40
N PHE A 270 -11.60 -6.03 1.41
CA PHE A 270 -11.46 -7.21 2.27
C PHE A 270 -11.49 -8.52 1.46
N PHE A 271 -12.48 -8.67 0.57
CA PHE A 271 -12.57 -9.86 -0.29
C PHE A 271 -11.40 -9.93 -1.29
N LEU A 272 -10.96 -8.81 -1.85
CA LEU A 272 -9.79 -8.76 -2.73
C LEU A 272 -8.52 -9.22 -2.01
N ALA A 273 -8.25 -8.63 -0.84
CA ALA A 273 -7.05 -8.91 -0.04
C ALA A 273 -7.03 -10.37 0.45
N THR A 274 -8.18 -10.89 0.88
CA THR A 274 -8.30 -12.29 1.31
C THR A 274 -8.15 -13.26 0.14
N SER A 275 -8.70 -12.93 -1.04
CA SER A 275 -8.55 -13.75 -2.25
C SER A 275 -7.08 -13.91 -2.65
N LYS A 276 -6.32 -12.80 -2.64
CA LYS A 276 -4.87 -12.84 -2.87
C LYS A 276 -4.12 -13.59 -1.79
N THR A 277 -4.50 -13.42 -0.53
CA THR A 277 -3.90 -14.16 0.60
C THR A 277 -4.07 -15.66 0.42
N LEU A 278 -5.27 -16.12 0.03
CA LEU A 278 -5.54 -17.52 -0.26
C LEU A 278 -4.72 -18.04 -1.46
N ASN A 279 -4.54 -17.21 -2.49
CA ASN A 279 -3.72 -17.55 -3.65
C ASN A 279 -2.25 -17.74 -3.26
N TYR A 280 -1.70 -16.85 -2.41
CA TYR A 280 -0.33 -16.99 -1.92
C TYR A 280 -0.09 -18.23 -1.04
N LEU A 281 -1.16 -18.77 -0.44
CA LEU A 281 -1.13 -20.00 0.37
C LEU A 281 -1.45 -21.26 -0.44
N ASP A 282 -1.64 -21.15 -1.76
CA ASP A 282 -1.99 -22.26 -2.65
C ASP A 282 -3.22 -23.07 -2.17
N SER A 283 -4.20 -22.36 -1.60
CA SER A 283 -5.39 -22.99 -1.01
C SER A 283 -6.34 -23.57 -2.08
N ILE A 284 -7.03 -24.67 -1.76
CA ILE A 284 -7.95 -25.36 -2.67
C ILE A 284 -9.20 -24.50 -2.95
N ILE A 285 -9.57 -23.61 -2.02
CA ILE A 285 -10.77 -22.77 -2.12
C ILE A 285 -10.55 -21.47 -2.91
N VAL A 286 -9.38 -21.25 -3.51
CA VAL A 286 -9.05 -20.02 -4.25
C VAL A 286 -10.06 -19.73 -5.35
N GLY A 287 -10.41 -20.73 -6.17
CA GLY A 287 -11.37 -20.56 -7.28
C GLY A 287 -12.76 -20.10 -6.80
N PRO A 288 -13.45 -20.87 -5.93
CA PRO A 288 -14.76 -20.47 -5.38
C PRO A 288 -14.73 -19.12 -4.66
N TYR A 289 -13.67 -18.84 -3.89
CA TYR A 289 -13.54 -17.57 -3.18
C TYR A 289 -13.31 -16.39 -4.14
N TYR A 290 -12.52 -16.58 -5.20
CA TYR A 290 -12.31 -15.58 -6.24
C TYR A 290 -13.61 -15.25 -6.97
N PHE A 291 -14.45 -16.25 -7.25
CA PHE A 291 -15.78 -16.02 -7.82
C PHE A 291 -16.68 -15.20 -6.88
N LEU A 292 -16.72 -15.55 -5.59
CA LEU A 292 -17.45 -14.77 -4.58
C LEU A 292 -16.97 -13.32 -4.53
N PHE A 293 -15.65 -13.12 -4.50
CA PHE A 293 -15.02 -11.80 -4.56
C PHE A 293 -15.50 -11.00 -5.78
N MET A 294 -15.52 -11.62 -6.97
CA MET A 294 -15.97 -10.96 -8.20
C MET A 294 -17.44 -10.52 -8.11
N CYS A 295 -18.34 -11.37 -7.58
CA CYS A 295 -19.74 -11.01 -7.36
C CYS A 295 -19.88 -9.83 -6.40
N VAL A 296 -19.15 -9.86 -5.28
CA VAL A 296 -19.15 -8.77 -4.28
C VAL A 296 -18.60 -7.48 -4.88
N TRP A 297 -17.51 -7.55 -5.65
CA TRP A 297 -16.93 -6.40 -6.34
C TRP A 297 -17.93 -5.76 -7.30
N ILE A 298 -18.60 -6.56 -8.14
CA ILE A 298 -19.58 -6.04 -9.09
C ILE A 298 -20.75 -5.36 -8.38
N TYR A 299 -21.28 -6.00 -7.34
CA TYR A 299 -22.39 -5.45 -6.59
C TYR A 299 -22.01 -4.15 -5.86
N LEU A 300 -20.96 -4.18 -5.03
CA LEU A 300 -20.60 -3.03 -4.20
C LEU A 300 -19.98 -1.88 -5.00
N ARG A 301 -19.07 -2.18 -5.93
CA ARG A 301 -18.31 -1.13 -6.63
C ARG A 301 -18.94 -0.65 -7.92
N HIS A 302 -19.81 -1.43 -8.55
CA HIS A 302 -20.51 -0.99 -9.76
C HIS A 302 -21.98 -0.75 -9.52
N TRP A 303 -22.75 -1.73 -9.05
CA TRP A 303 -24.20 -1.56 -8.90
C TRP A 303 -24.56 -0.44 -7.92
N ILE A 304 -23.99 -0.46 -6.71
CA ILE A 304 -24.26 0.59 -5.71
C ILE A 304 -23.69 1.95 -6.13
N ASN A 305 -22.48 1.99 -6.70
CA ASN A 305 -21.88 3.25 -7.15
C ASN A 305 -22.68 3.88 -8.31
N LEU A 306 -23.14 3.08 -9.28
CA LEU A 306 -24.03 3.54 -10.35
C LEU A 306 -25.37 4.05 -9.79
N ARG A 307 -25.91 3.42 -8.74
CA ARG A 307 -27.09 3.94 -8.02
C ARG A 307 -26.80 5.31 -7.41
N ILE A 308 -25.66 5.51 -6.76
CA ILE A 308 -25.26 6.82 -6.18
C ILE A 308 -25.07 7.87 -7.27
N LEU A 309 -24.44 7.51 -8.40
CA LEU A 309 -24.29 8.40 -9.57
C LEU A 309 -25.66 8.80 -10.15
N TRP A 310 -26.57 7.84 -10.29
CA TRP A 310 -27.93 8.09 -10.75
C TRP A 310 -28.69 9.02 -9.81
N ALA A 311 -28.59 8.81 -8.50
CA ALA A 311 -29.19 9.68 -7.49
C ALA A 311 -28.56 11.09 -7.48
N THR A 312 -27.26 11.20 -7.77
CA THR A 312 -26.57 12.48 -7.94
C THR A 312 -27.11 13.27 -9.16
N LEU A 313 -27.64 12.59 -10.18
CA LEU A 313 -28.27 13.24 -11.33
C LEU A 313 -29.75 13.59 -11.08
N THR A 314 -30.49 12.69 -10.44
CA THR A 314 -31.96 12.76 -10.31
C THR A 314 -32.42 13.35 -8.98
N GLU A 315 -31.95 12.81 -7.85
CA GLU A 315 -32.36 13.19 -6.49
C GLU A 315 -31.64 14.44 -5.99
N PHE A 316 -30.42 14.71 -6.48
CA PHE A 316 -29.63 15.87 -6.05
C PHE A 316 -30.32 17.21 -6.31
N ARG A 317 -31.23 17.34 -7.28
CA ARG A 317 -31.97 18.60 -7.46
C ARG A 317 -33.30 18.61 -6.72
N THR A 318 -33.91 17.45 -6.56
CA THR A 318 -35.31 17.31 -6.14
C THR A 318 -35.46 17.14 -4.63
N VAL A 319 -34.48 16.55 -3.94
CA VAL A 319 -34.57 16.24 -2.50
C VAL A 319 -33.98 17.37 -1.67
N GLY A 320 -34.83 18.25 -1.13
CA GLY A 320 -34.43 19.39 -0.29
C GLY A 320 -34.03 20.65 -1.08
N PRO A 321 -33.65 21.75 -0.41
CA PRO A 321 -33.30 23.02 -1.07
C PRO A 321 -32.15 22.84 -2.07
N TYR A 322 -32.22 23.51 -3.22
CA TYR A 322 -31.18 23.50 -4.26
C TYR A 322 -30.75 24.93 -4.55
N GLU A 323 -29.94 25.46 -3.65
CA GLU A 323 -29.45 26.83 -3.68
C GLU A 323 -28.03 26.88 -3.10
N LEU A 324 -27.31 27.96 -3.40
CA LEU A 324 -26.00 28.20 -2.82
C LEU A 324 -26.13 29.33 -1.80
N ASP A 325 -25.95 28.99 -0.53
CA ASP A 325 -25.95 29.96 0.56
C ASP A 325 -24.79 29.65 1.52
N TRP A 326 -23.89 30.62 1.68
CA TRP A 326 -22.71 30.52 2.53
C TRP A 326 -23.03 30.72 4.00
N GLU A 327 -24.06 31.49 4.35
CA GLU A 327 -24.47 31.74 5.73
C GLU A 327 -25.10 30.49 6.34
N THR A 328 -26.05 29.89 5.60
CA THR A 328 -26.65 28.61 6.00
C THR A 328 -25.79 27.40 5.61
N GLN A 329 -24.60 27.61 5.04
CA GLN A 329 -23.71 26.54 4.57
C GLN A 329 -24.42 25.50 3.68
N GLN A 330 -25.40 25.97 2.92
CA GLN A 330 -26.15 25.21 1.93
C GLN A 330 -25.33 25.20 0.65
N TYR A 331 -24.64 24.09 0.41
CA TYR A 331 -23.72 23.93 -0.71
C TYR A 331 -24.31 23.14 -1.87
N LYS A 332 -25.60 22.82 -1.81
CA LYS A 332 -26.27 21.97 -2.79
C LYS A 332 -26.70 22.80 -4.01
N CYS A 333 -25.77 22.99 -4.93
CA CYS A 333 -25.95 23.77 -6.16
C CYS A 333 -25.40 23.06 -7.41
N TRP A 334 -25.57 23.66 -8.58
CA TRP A 334 -25.14 23.07 -9.86
C TRP A 334 -23.63 22.78 -9.92
N ILE A 335 -22.81 23.66 -9.31
CA ILE A 335 -21.36 23.47 -9.23
C ILE A 335 -21.04 22.24 -8.40
N SER A 336 -21.65 22.13 -7.20
CA SER A 336 -21.44 20.98 -6.31
C SER A 336 -21.90 19.66 -6.94
N GLN A 337 -22.99 19.69 -7.71
CA GLN A 337 -23.52 18.53 -8.41
C GLN A 337 -22.53 18.04 -9.46
N ILE A 338 -21.99 18.95 -10.30
CA ILE A 338 -21.02 18.61 -11.35
C ILE A 338 -19.73 18.07 -10.73
N ILE A 339 -19.18 18.73 -9.71
CA ILE A 339 -17.94 18.30 -9.06
C ILE A 339 -18.12 16.93 -8.41
N THR A 340 -19.21 16.74 -7.67
CA THR A 340 -19.53 15.47 -7.00
C THR A 340 -19.69 14.35 -8.02
N PHE A 341 -20.48 14.59 -9.06
CA PHE A 341 -20.67 13.62 -10.14
C PHE A 341 -19.36 13.28 -10.85
N ALA A 342 -18.56 14.27 -11.21
CA ALA A 342 -17.28 14.07 -11.90
C ALA A 342 -16.29 13.24 -11.09
N LEU A 343 -16.19 13.49 -9.78
CA LEU A 343 -15.31 12.73 -8.89
C LEU A 343 -15.81 11.29 -8.69
N LEU A 344 -17.11 11.09 -8.47
CA LEU A 344 -17.70 9.75 -8.36
C LEU A 344 -17.60 8.97 -9.69
N ALA A 345 -17.78 9.64 -10.82
CA ALA A 345 -17.63 9.04 -12.15
C ALA A 345 -16.17 8.68 -12.43
N SER A 346 -15.21 9.53 -12.02
CA SER A 346 -13.78 9.22 -12.10
C SER A 346 -13.44 7.99 -11.25
N LEU A 347 -13.98 7.90 -10.04
CA LEU A 347 -13.84 6.74 -9.16
C LEU A 347 -14.43 5.48 -9.82
N GLN A 348 -15.62 5.59 -10.43
CA GLN A 348 -16.25 4.50 -11.17
C GLN A 348 -15.42 4.05 -12.38
N ALA A 349 -14.80 4.98 -13.12
CA ALA A 349 -13.95 4.66 -14.26
C ALA A 349 -12.72 3.84 -13.85
N VAL A 350 -12.07 4.20 -12.73
CA VAL A 350 -10.95 3.39 -12.21
C VAL A 350 -11.42 2.02 -11.72
N ASN A 351 -12.59 1.95 -11.06
CA ASN A 351 -13.16 0.67 -10.65
C ASN A 351 -13.45 -0.23 -11.87
N LEU A 352 -13.90 0.33 -13.00
CA LEU A 352 -14.13 -0.41 -14.24
C LEU A 352 -12.83 -0.93 -14.86
N PHE A 353 -11.76 -0.13 -14.82
CA PHE A 353 -10.43 -0.58 -15.22
C PHE A 353 -9.98 -1.80 -14.40
N TRP A 354 -10.15 -1.77 -13.08
CA TRP A 354 -9.82 -2.93 -12.24
C TRP A 354 -10.75 -4.12 -12.44
N LEU A 355 -12.05 -3.89 -12.70
CA LEU A 355 -12.96 -4.97 -13.09
C LEU A 355 -12.48 -5.67 -14.36
N PHE A 356 -12.02 -4.91 -15.36
CA PHE A 356 -11.45 -5.49 -16.57
C PHE A 356 -10.26 -6.41 -16.25
N LEU A 357 -9.36 -6.00 -15.36
CA LEU A 357 -8.25 -6.87 -14.90
C LEU A 357 -8.75 -8.12 -14.16
N ILE A 358 -9.74 -7.97 -13.27
CA ILE A 358 -10.33 -9.08 -12.51
C ILE A 358 -10.95 -10.12 -13.46
N LEU A 359 -11.71 -9.66 -14.46
CA LEU A 359 -12.35 -10.51 -15.47
C LEU A 359 -11.31 -11.16 -16.40
N ARG A 360 -10.24 -10.44 -16.74
CA ARG A 360 -9.13 -11.00 -17.53
C ARG A 360 -8.43 -12.14 -16.78
N ILE A 361 -8.14 -11.96 -15.49
CA ILE A 361 -7.55 -13.01 -14.64
C ILE A 361 -8.54 -14.19 -14.51
N ALA A 362 -9.83 -13.93 -14.31
CA ALA A 362 -10.85 -14.97 -14.26
C ALA A 362 -10.90 -15.80 -15.56
N LYS A 363 -10.85 -15.11 -16.72
CA LYS A 363 -10.79 -15.74 -18.03
C LYS A 363 -9.53 -16.61 -18.13
N ASN A 364 -8.36 -16.07 -17.81
CA ASN A 364 -7.11 -16.83 -17.88
C ASN A 364 -7.14 -18.06 -16.97
N PHE A 365 -7.67 -17.95 -15.75
CA PHE A 365 -7.81 -19.08 -14.82
C PHE A 365 -8.73 -20.20 -15.33
N VAL A 366 -9.77 -19.86 -16.10
CA VAL A 366 -10.73 -20.85 -16.66
C VAL A 366 -10.23 -21.45 -17.97
N PHE A 367 -9.61 -20.66 -18.84
CA PHE A 367 -9.20 -21.08 -20.20
C PHE A 367 -7.76 -21.59 -20.29
N SER A 368 -6.89 -21.17 -19.38
CA SER A 368 -5.54 -21.67 -19.24
C SER A 368 -5.45 -22.40 -17.91
N ASN A 369 -5.00 -23.66 -17.90
CA ASN A 369 -4.80 -24.44 -16.67
C ASN A 369 -3.59 -23.91 -15.85
N VAL A 370 -3.27 -22.62 -15.99
CA VAL A 370 -2.12 -21.92 -15.42
C VAL A 370 -2.66 -20.98 -14.35
N ARG A 371 -2.35 -21.30 -13.09
CA ARG A 371 -2.73 -20.53 -11.89
C ARG A 371 -1.94 -19.21 -11.74
N ALA A 372 -1.38 -18.67 -12.83
CA ALA A 372 -0.54 -17.47 -12.77
C ALA A 372 -1.41 -16.21 -12.85
N ASP A 373 -1.39 -15.44 -11.77
CA ASP A 373 -1.92 -14.07 -11.74
C ASP A 373 -0.89 -13.15 -12.43
N GLU A 374 -1.19 -12.66 -13.65
CA GLU A 374 -0.29 -11.78 -14.42
C GLU A 374 0.03 -10.45 -13.70
N ARG A 375 -0.79 -10.04 -12.70
CA ARG A 375 -0.46 -8.90 -11.83
C ARG A 375 0.67 -9.24 -10.85
N SER A 376 0.85 -10.52 -10.56
CA SER A 376 1.93 -11.08 -9.76
C SER A 376 3.11 -11.61 -10.59
N GLU A 377 3.07 -11.59 -11.93
CA GLU A 377 4.18 -12.10 -12.77
C GLU A 377 5.49 -11.30 -12.62
N ASP A 378 5.43 -10.02 -12.21
CA ASP A 378 6.62 -9.24 -11.79
C ASP A 378 7.21 -9.71 -10.43
N GLU A 379 6.60 -10.69 -9.76
CA GLU A 379 7.12 -11.27 -8.51
C GLU A 379 8.15 -12.38 -8.76
N ASP A 380 8.19 -12.94 -9.98
CA ASP A 380 9.05 -14.08 -10.33
C ASP A 380 10.16 -13.73 -11.36
N GLU A 381 9.96 -12.77 -12.27
CA GLU A 381 10.91 -12.47 -13.36
C GLU A 381 12.17 -11.68 -12.93
N ASP A 382 12.13 -10.91 -11.84
CA ASP A 382 13.23 -10.01 -11.46
C ASP A 382 14.33 -10.68 -10.59
N GLU A 383 14.15 -11.91 -10.10
CA GLU A 383 15.15 -12.61 -9.25
C GLU A 383 16.09 -13.53 -10.06
N GLU A 384 15.78 -13.91 -11.31
CA GLU A 384 16.70 -14.73 -12.13
C GLU A 384 17.98 -13.96 -12.56
N ILE A 385 17.98 -12.64 -12.45
CA ILE A 385 19.10 -11.79 -12.91
C ILE A 385 20.16 -11.58 -11.80
N GLU A 386 19.84 -11.78 -10.52
CA GLU A 386 20.78 -11.49 -9.41
C GLU A 386 21.70 -12.67 -9.01
N ASP A 387 21.45 -13.90 -9.47
CA ASP A 387 22.22 -15.10 -9.07
C ASP A 387 23.20 -15.64 -10.13
N ALA A 388 23.54 -14.86 -11.17
CA ALA A 388 24.61 -15.24 -12.10
C ALA A 388 25.99 -14.75 -11.60
N PRO A 389 26.93 -15.64 -11.22
CA PRO A 389 28.29 -15.21 -10.95
C PRO A 389 28.93 -14.74 -12.27
N SER A 390 29.38 -13.48 -12.29
CA SER A 390 30.09 -12.89 -13.42
C SER A 390 31.47 -13.54 -13.60
N GLU A 391 31.57 -14.59 -14.40
CA GLU A 391 32.86 -15.04 -14.91
C GLU A 391 33.34 -14.07 -16.00
N GLY A 392 34.43 -13.36 -15.70
CA GLY A 392 35.09 -12.46 -16.64
C GLY A 392 35.76 -13.23 -17.78
N LYS A 393 35.25 -13.05 -19.01
CA LYS A 393 35.96 -13.44 -20.23
C LYS A 393 36.94 -12.33 -20.65
N LYS A 394 38.24 -12.65 -20.66
CA LYS A 394 39.20 -12.10 -21.62
C LYS A 394 39.78 -13.26 -22.44
N ALA A 395 39.84 -13.02 -23.75
CA ALA A 395 40.12 -13.98 -24.82
C ALA A 395 41.61 -14.34 -24.97
N SER A 396 41.90 -15.54 -25.49
CA SER A 396 42.63 -15.73 -26.75
C SER A 396 42.67 -17.21 -27.17
N GLU A 397 42.80 -17.43 -28.48
CA GLU A 397 42.76 -18.67 -29.26
C GLU A 397 43.86 -19.69 -28.93
N ASN A 398 43.54 -20.99 -29.09
CA ASN A 398 44.07 -21.93 -30.11
C ASN A 398 44.25 -23.36 -29.55
N GLY A 399 43.89 -24.38 -30.35
CA GLY A 399 44.41 -25.74 -30.23
C GLY A 399 43.42 -26.85 -29.85
N LYS A 400 43.18 -27.77 -30.79
CA LYS A 400 42.54 -29.08 -30.60
C LYS A 400 43.30 -29.92 -29.55
N ILE A 401 42.60 -30.77 -28.79
CA ILE A 401 42.73 -32.25 -28.71
C ILE A 401 42.00 -32.82 -27.45
N ALA A 402 41.45 -34.02 -27.67
CA ALA A 402 40.76 -35.01 -26.84
C ALA A 402 40.88 -35.05 -25.30
N GLY A 403 39.74 -35.36 -24.68
CA GLY A 403 39.50 -36.35 -23.61
C GLY A 403 40.46 -36.48 -22.41
N GLY A 404 39.99 -36.11 -21.22
CA GLY A 404 40.62 -36.48 -19.94
C GLY A 404 39.89 -35.91 -18.72
N LYS A 405 39.71 -36.72 -17.66
CA LYS A 405 39.02 -36.42 -16.39
C LYS A 405 39.74 -35.32 -15.58
N PRO A 406 39.04 -34.53 -14.74
CA PRO A 406 39.67 -33.45 -13.97
C PRO A 406 40.48 -33.99 -12.78
N VAL A 407 41.69 -33.45 -12.60
CA VAL A 407 42.60 -33.70 -11.46
C VAL A 407 42.58 -32.47 -10.54
N VAL A 408 42.50 -32.69 -9.21
CA VAL A 408 42.50 -31.63 -8.19
C VAL A 408 43.95 -31.29 -7.81
N LEU A 409 44.29 -30.00 -7.83
CA LEU A 409 45.60 -29.47 -7.44
C LEU A 409 45.53 -28.81 -6.06
N VAL A 410 46.57 -28.98 -5.23
CA VAL A 410 46.78 -28.23 -3.98
C VAL A 410 48.17 -27.60 -4.03
N ASN A 411 48.23 -26.27 -3.86
CA ASN A 411 49.46 -25.46 -3.87
C ASN A 411 50.37 -25.61 -5.11
N GLY A 412 49.78 -25.86 -6.28
CA GLY A 412 50.49 -25.72 -7.56
C GLY A 412 51.29 -26.93 -8.03
N GLU A 413 51.25 -28.06 -7.31
CA GLU A 413 51.81 -29.33 -7.79
C GLU A 413 50.74 -30.44 -7.85
N PRO A 414 50.79 -31.34 -8.85
CA PRO A 414 49.87 -32.46 -8.95
C PRO A 414 50.19 -33.55 -7.91
N VAL A 415 49.17 -33.97 -7.17
CA VAL A 415 49.28 -35.07 -6.19
C VAL A 415 49.25 -36.40 -6.95
N GLU A 416 50.40 -37.08 -7.04
CA GLU A 416 50.47 -38.46 -7.52
C GLU A 416 49.88 -39.41 -6.47
N SER A 417 48.74 -40.03 -6.77
CA SER A 417 48.23 -41.16 -5.98
C SER A 417 48.92 -42.44 -6.43
N VAL A 418 49.86 -42.91 -5.61
CA VAL A 418 50.55 -44.21 -5.75
C VAL A 418 49.50 -45.34 -5.75
N SER A 419 49.52 -46.13 -6.81
CA SER A 419 48.80 -47.39 -6.93
C SER A 419 49.51 -48.51 -6.18
N THR A 420 48.83 -49.14 -5.22
CA THR A 420 49.15 -50.50 -4.78
C THR A 420 47.90 -51.36 -4.95
N SER A 421 47.96 -52.24 -5.95
CA SER A 421 47.15 -53.44 -6.07
C SER A 421 47.46 -54.40 -4.92
N ASP A 422 46.44 -54.96 -4.28
CA ASP A 422 46.42 -56.37 -3.86
C ASP A 422 45.08 -56.75 -3.21
N GLY A 423 44.61 -57.97 -3.49
CA GLY A 423 43.87 -58.76 -2.50
C GLY A 423 42.37 -58.95 -2.67
N VAL A 424 42.02 -59.95 -3.48
CA VAL A 424 40.78 -60.75 -3.50
C VAL A 424 40.15 -61.01 -2.11
N ARG A 425 38.83 -60.76 -1.95
CA ARG A 425 37.86 -61.77 -1.44
C ARG A 425 36.39 -61.30 -1.48
N GLU A 426 35.60 -61.96 -2.33
CA GLU A 426 34.15 -62.08 -2.17
C GLU A 426 33.81 -62.92 -0.93
N ARG A 427 32.80 -62.50 -0.15
CA ARG A 427 32.00 -63.43 0.65
C ARG A 427 30.54 -62.96 0.77
N LYS A 428 29.67 -63.65 0.03
CA LYS A 428 28.23 -63.78 0.30
C LYS A 428 27.98 -64.54 1.61
N ARG A 429 27.01 -64.09 2.42
CA ARG A 429 25.84 -64.84 2.98
C ARG A 429 25.10 -63.94 3.97
N LYS A 430 23.83 -63.62 3.72
CA LYS A 430 22.59 -64.28 4.21
C LYS A 430 22.44 -64.25 5.74
N SER A 431 21.45 -63.48 6.21
CA SER A 431 20.17 -64.02 6.69
C SER A 431 19.04 -63.09 6.27
#